data_AF-T2JQB9-F1
#
_entry.id   AF-T2JQB9-F1
#
_cell.length_a   1.000
_cell.length_b   1.000
_cell.length_c   1.000
_cell.angle_alpha   90.00
_cell.angle_beta   90.00
_cell.angle_gamma   90.00
#
_symmetry.space_group_name_H-M   'P 1'
#
loop_
_entity.id
_entity.type
_entity.pdbx_description
1 polymer ?
#
loop_
_entity_poly.entity_id
_entity_poly.type
_entity_poly.pdbx_seq_one_letter_code
_entity_poly.pdbx_strand_id
1 'polypeptide(L)'
;MKSKYFGFPRFKNRYRMRSFVYPQMLKDCLKGNQIKLPQIGWIKFRKSRKIPDGFEIKQARIVRKASGYFVMLSMQLDVNIPSPLTPLMEGGNERGDWTPIRY
;
A
#
# COMPACT_ATOMS: atom_id res chain seq x y z
N MET A 1 12.16 -31.44 22.78
CA MET A 1 11.91 -30.52 21.63
C MET A 1 13.06 -29.52 21.56
N LYS A 2 13.86 -29.51 20.49
CA LYS A 2 14.98 -28.55 20.35
C LYS A 2 14.42 -27.17 19.99
N SER A 3 14.63 -26.16 20.83
CA SER A 3 14.32 -24.77 20.52
C SER A 3 15.13 -24.34 19.29
N LYS A 4 14.46 -23.81 18.28
CA LYS A 4 15.11 -23.25 17.08
C LYS A 4 15.98 -22.07 17.53
N TYR A 5 17.30 -22.25 17.55
CA TYR A 5 18.28 -21.29 18.05
C TYR A 5 18.33 -20.03 17.18
N PHE A 6 17.36 -19.14 17.29
CA PHE A 6 17.33 -17.87 16.55
C PHE A 6 18.21 -16.77 17.16
N GLY A 7 19.02 -17.10 18.18
CA GLY A 7 19.84 -16.12 18.90
C GLY A 7 19.00 -15.06 19.63
N PHE A 8 19.66 -14.11 20.29
CA PHE A 8 18.99 -12.96 20.89
C PHE A 8 18.52 -11.98 19.80
N PRO A 9 17.36 -11.32 19.97
CA PRO A 9 16.91 -10.27 19.05
C PRO A 9 18.00 -9.21 18.83
N ARG A 10 18.44 -9.02 17.59
CA ARG A 10 19.33 -7.91 17.23
C ARG A 10 18.49 -6.67 16.96
N PHE A 11 18.51 -5.71 17.89
CA PHE A 11 17.84 -4.43 17.70
C PHE A 11 18.48 -3.63 16.56
N LYS A 12 17.66 -3.00 15.73
CA LYS A 12 18.14 -2.09 14.68
C LYS A 12 18.72 -0.83 15.33
N ASN A 13 19.91 -0.44 14.89
CA ASN A 13 20.54 0.82 15.33
C ASN A 13 19.69 2.02 14.84
N ARG A 14 19.36 2.94 15.76
CA ARG A 14 18.65 4.21 15.50
C ARG A 14 19.23 5.01 14.32
N TYR A 15 20.56 5.01 14.16
CA TYR A 15 21.23 5.74 13.08
C TYR A 15 21.06 5.09 11.71
N ARG A 16 20.72 3.79 11.64
CA ARG A 16 20.43 3.07 10.38
C ARG A 16 18.98 3.20 9.95
N MET A 17 18.05 3.59 10.83
CA MET A 17 16.66 3.76 10.43
C MET A 17 16.53 5.01 9.55
N ARG A 18 16.15 4.78 8.29
CA ARG A 18 15.95 5.85 7.30
C ARG A 18 14.49 5.98 6.88
N SER A 19 13.61 5.09 7.32
CA SER A 19 12.20 5.16 6.96
C SER A 19 11.31 4.55 8.04
N PHE A 20 10.07 5.02 8.07
CA PHE A 20 8.98 4.42 8.82
C PHE A 20 7.67 4.60 8.06
N VAL A 21 6.71 3.73 8.35
CA VAL A 21 5.46 3.61 7.58
C VAL A 21 4.28 3.72 8.53
N TYR A 22 3.29 4.49 8.12
CA TYR A 22 1.94 4.49 8.64
C TYR A 22 1.08 3.60 7.74
N PRO A 23 0.87 2.32 8.12
CA PRO A 23 0.15 1.37 7.28
C PRO A 23 -1.32 1.75 7.11
N GLN A 24 -1.89 2.45 8.09
CA GLN A 24 -3.23 3.03 8.03
C GLN A 24 -3.14 4.51 8.35
N MET A 25 -3.75 5.31 7.49
CA MET A 25 -3.89 6.75 7.63
C MET A 25 -5.26 7.12 8.20
N LEU A 26 -5.33 8.31 8.79
CA LEU A 26 -6.57 8.90 9.31
C LEU A 26 -7.48 9.30 8.13
N LYS A 27 -8.80 9.22 8.35
CA LYS A 27 -9.79 9.88 7.47
C LYS A 27 -9.52 11.40 7.45
N ASP A 28 -9.72 12.04 6.29
CA ASP A 28 -9.47 13.47 6.06
C ASP A 28 -8.08 13.96 6.50
N CYS A 29 -7.05 13.18 6.19
CA CYS A 29 -5.68 13.51 6.57
C CYS A 29 -5.03 14.62 5.72
N LEU A 30 -5.70 15.15 4.69
CA LEU A 30 -5.14 16.15 3.79
C LEU A 30 -5.86 17.49 3.92
N LYS A 31 -5.10 18.57 4.14
CA LYS A 31 -5.61 19.95 4.12
C LYS A 31 -4.67 20.86 3.36
N GLY A 32 -5.01 21.19 2.11
CA GLY A 32 -4.14 22.01 1.24
C GLY A 32 -2.74 21.38 1.14
N ASN A 33 -1.70 22.09 1.57
CA ASN A 33 -0.30 21.62 1.59
C ASN A 33 0.13 21.01 2.94
N GLN A 34 -0.84 20.53 3.73
CA GLN A 34 -0.60 19.88 5.00
C GLN A 34 -1.14 18.45 5.00
N ILE A 35 -0.43 17.57 5.69
CA ILE A 35 -0.84 16.20 5.96
C ILE A 35 -0.90 15.96 7.46
N LYS A 36 -1.97 15.34 7.94
CA LYS A 36 -2.15 14.91 9.32
C LYS A 36 -1.63 13.48 9.46
N LEU A 37 -0.54 13.30 10.19
CA LEU A 37 -0.02 11.99 10.51
C LEU A 37 -0.51 11.52 11.87
N PRO A 38 -0.75 10.20 12.05
CA PRO A 38 -0.99 9.63 13.36
C PRO A 38 0.15 9.99 14.32
N GLN A 39 -0.19 10.38 15.55
CA GLN A 39 0.71 10.80 16.64
C GLN A 39 1.52 12.09 16.43
N ILE A 40 1.98 12.40 15.21
CA ILE A 40 2.78 13.62 14.95
C ILE A 40 1.89 14.85 14.74
N GLY A 41 0.69 14.68 14.17
CA GLY A 41 -0.22 15.79 13.87
C GLY A 41 -0.03 16.41 12.48
N TRP A 42 -0.32 17.70 12.35
CA TRP A 42 -0.30 18.41 11.07
C TRP A 42 1.12 18.81 10.65
N ILE A 43 1.53 18.38 9.46
CA ILE A 43 2.85 18.69 8.89
C ILE A 43 2.67 19.34 7.53
N LYS A 44 3.36 20.46 7.32
CA LYS A 44 3.46 21.10 6.01
C LYS A 44 4.38 20.29 5.11
N PHE A 45 3.95 20.01 3.88
CA PHE A 45 4.77 19.34 2.88
C PHE A 45 4.60 20.00 1.51
N ARG A 46 5.66 19.91 0.69
CA ARG A 46 5.60 20.36 -0.70
C ARG A 46 5.14 19.21 -1.58
N LYS A 47 4.01 19.39 -2.26
CA LYS A 47 3.49 18.42 -3.24
C LYS A 47 4.36 18.45 -4.49
N SER A 48 4.79 17.27 -4.97
CA SER A 48 5.39 17.14 -6.30
C SER A 48 4.36 17.22 -7.41
N ARG A 49 3.12 16.76 -7.15
CA ARG A 49 1.97 16.80 -8.04
C ARG A 49 0.69 17.09 -7.27
N LYS A 50 -0.32 17.66 -7.94
CA LYS A 50 -1.66 17.78 -7.36
C LYS A 50 -2.21 16.37 -7.08
N ILE A 51 -2.90 16.21 -5.94
CA ILE A 51 -3.55 14.94 -5.60
C ILE A 51 -4.87 14.91 -6.37
N PRO A 52 -5.10 13.88 -7.20
CA PRO A 52 -6.35 13.76 -7.95
C PRO A 52 -7.55 13.61 -7.01
N ASP A 53 -8.68 14.18 -7.42
CA ASP A 53 -9.92 14.14 -6.64
C ASP A 53 -10.49 12.72 -6.59
N GLY A 54 -11.15 12.37 -5.48
CA GLY A 54 -11.74 11.04 -5.27
C GLY A 54 -10.77 9.96 -4.78
N PHE A 55 -9.48 10.27 -4.59
CA PHE A 55 -8.50 9.32 -4.08
C PHE A 55 -8.43 9.33 -2.55
N GLU A 56 -8.49 8.15 -1.96
CA GLU A 56 -8.27 7.96 -0.52
C GLU A 56 -6.81 7.63 -0.23
N ILE A 57 -6.18 8.37 0.68
CA ILE A 57 -4.83 8.07 1.15
C ILE A 57 -4.91 6.90 2.15
N LYS A 58 -4.35 5.74 1.79
CA LYS A 58 -4.33 4.57 2.67
C LYS A 58 -3.08 4.49 3.53
N GLN A 59 -1.92 4.83 2.95
CA GLN A 59 -0.63 4.65 3.60
C GLN A 59 0.28 5.84 3.35
N ALA A 60 1.03 6.23 4.38
CA ALA A 60 2.10 7.22 4.27
C ALA A 60 3.43 6.62 4.74
N ARG A 61 4.48 6.78 3.95
CA ARG A 61 5.85 6.39 4.31
C ARG A 61 6.73 7.61 4.36
N ILE A 62 7.42 7.80 5.47
CA ILE A 62 8.41 8.86 5.63
C ILE A 62 9.78 8.28 5.39
N VAL A 63 10.57 8.93 4.54
CA VAL A 63 11.94 8.55 4.23
C VAL A 63 12.87 9.72 4.43
N ARG A 64 13.92 9.50 5.21
CA ARG A 64 15.06 10.38 5.36
C ARG A 64 16.09 10.09 4.27
N LYS A 65 16.25 11.03 3.36
CA LYS A 65 17.34 11.09 2.37
C LYS A 65 18.37 12.13 2.81
N ALA A 66 19.48 12.23 2.09
CA ALA A 66 20.52 13.23 2.36
C ALA A 66 19.98 14.67 2.27
N SER A 67 19.06 14.92 1.33
CA SER A 67 18.43 16.23 1.13
C SER A 67 17.29 16.56 2.09
N GLY A 68 16.88 15.62 2.95
CA GLY A 68 15.81 15.83 3.92
C GLY A 68 14.76 14.72 3.95
N TYR A 69 13.58 15.06 4.45
CA TYR A 69 12.47 14.13 4.64
C TYR A 69 11.48 14.18 3.50
N PHE A 70 11.07 13.01 3.03
CA PHE A 70 10.11 12.84 1.95
C PHE A 70 8.95 11.98 2.43
N VAL A 71 7.73 12.38 2.04
CA VAL A 71 6.51 11.62 2.29
C VAL A 71 6.11 10.93 0.99
N MET A 72 6.07 9.60 1.01
CA MET A 72 5.50 8.78 -0.05
C MET A 72 4.06 8.41 0.34
N LEU A 73 3.11 8.79 -0.51
CA LEU A 73 1.69 8.52 -0.31
C LEU A 73 1.24 7.42 -1.24
N SER A 74 0.61 6.39 -0.68
CA SER A 74 -0.11 5.37 -1.44
C SER A 74 -1.59 5.66 -1.32
N MET A 75 -2.24 5.78 -2.47
CA MET A 75 -3.63 6.17 -2.60
C MET A 75 -4.42 5.06 -3.29
N GLN A 76 -5.69 4.94 -2.95
CA GLN A 76 -6.63 4.01 -3.58
C GLN A 76 -7.76 4.82 -4.21
N LEU A 77 -8.17 4.42 -5.41
CA LEU A 77 -9.38 4.89 -6.06
C LEU A 77 -10.32 3.70 -6.16
N ASP A 78 -11.56 3.86 -5.71
CA ASP A 78 -12.57 2.83 -5.86
C ASP A 78 -13.19 2.95 -7.26
N VAL A 79 -12.68 2.15 -8.20
CA VAL A 79 -13.19 2.09 -9.58
C VAL A 79 -13.74 0.69 -9.81
N ASN A 80 -15.00 0.64 -10.22
CA ASN A 80 -15.56 -0.57 -10.80
C ASN A 80 -15.05 -0.69 -12.24
N ILE A 81 -14.01 -1.49 -12.45
CA ILE A 81 -13.50 -1.78 -13.80
C ILE A 81 -14.37 -2.90 -14.36
N PRO A 82 -15.11 -2.68 -15.46
CA PRO A 82 -15.90 -3.74 -16.07
C PRO A 82 -14.97 -4.89 -16.48
N SER A 83 -15.37 -6.13 -16.21
CA SER A 83 -14.60 -7.29 -16.60
C SER A 83 -14.49 -7.32 -18.14
N PRO A 84 -13.31 -7.62 -18.70
CA PRO A 84 -13.14 -7.73 -20.16
C PRO A 84 -13.80 -8.99 -20.73
N LEU A 85 -14.60 -9.72 -19.95
CA LEU A 85 -15.44 -10.80 -20.46
C LEU A 85 -16.52 -10.17 -21.34
N THR A 86 -16.24 -10.15 -22.63
CA THR A 86 -17.30 -10.18 -23.63
C THR A 86 -18.26 -11.32 -23.24
N PRO A 87 -19.59 -11.09 -23.26
CA PRO A 87 -20.54 -12.18 -23.09
C PRO A 87 -20.42 -13.08 -24.32
N LEU A 88 -19.46 -14.02 -24.31
CA LEU A 88 -19.49 -15.15 -25.19
C LEU A 88 -20.64 -16.02 -24.68
N MET A 89 -21.80 -15.74 -25.29
CA MET A 89 -22.98 -16.58 -25.50
C MET A 89 -23.18 -17.69 -24.47
N GLU A 90 -24.34 -17.69 -23.82
CA GLU A 90 -24.86 -18.81 -23.01
C GLU A 90 -24.88 -20.12 -23.82
N GLY A 91 -23.72 -20.76 -23.94
CA GLY A 91 -23.54 -22.11 -24.43
C GLY A 91 -23.55 -23.03 -23.23
N GLY A 92 -24.50 -23.97 -23.21
CA GLY A 92 -24.80 -24.86 -22.11
C GLY A 92 -23.58 -25.48 -21.42
N ASN A 93 -23.66 -25.52 -20.10
CA ASN A 93 -22.74 -26.24 -19.21
C ASN A 93 -22.94 -27.76 -19.39
N GLU A 94 -22.35 -28.33 -20.44
CA GLU A 94 -22.09 -29.78 -20.54
C GLU A 94 -20.65 -30.03 -20.11
N ARG A 95 -20.45 -30.24 -18.81
CA ARG A 95 -19.15 -30.65 -18.24
C ARG A 95 -18.88 -32.09 -18.64
N GLY A 96 -18.22 -32.27 -19.79
CA GLY A 96 -17.45 -33.48 -20.07
C GLY A 96 -16.17 -33.47 -19.24
N ASP A 97 -15.97 -34.53 -18.45
CA ASP A 97 -14.83 -34.75 -17.58
C ASP A 97 -13.49 -34.71 -18.35
N TRP A 98 -12.69 -33.67 -18.11
CA TRP A 98 -11.31 -33.62 -18.59
C TRP A 98 -10.38 -34.27 -17.57
N THR A 99 -10.03 -35.54 -17.81
CA THR A 99 -8.88 -36.15 -17.14
C THR A 99 -7.59 -35.79 -17.91
N PRO A 100 -6.50 -35.40 -17.24
CA PRO A 100 -5.28 -35.03 -17.93
C PRO A 100 -4.51 -36.30 -18.32
N ILE A 101 -4.19 -36.43 -19.61
CA ILE A 101 -3.31 -37.49 -20.12
C ILE A 101 -1.93 -37.30 -19.48
N ARG A 102 -1.46 -38.31 -18.76
CA ARG A 102 -0.08 -38.39 -18.27
C ARG A 102 0.80 -38.89 -19.42
N TYR A 103 1.90 -38.18 -19.68
CA TYR A 103 3.04 -38.69 -20.43
C TYR A 103 3.78 -39.75 -19.62
#